data_AF-A0A6J7UQE9-F1
#
_entry.id   AF-A0A6J7UQE9-F1
#
_cell.length_a   1.000
_cell.length_b   1.000
_cell.length_c   1.000
_cell.angle_alpha   90.00
_cell.angle_beta   90.00
_cell.angle_gamma   90.00
#
_symmetry.space_group_name_H-M   'P 1'
#
loop_
_entity.id
_entity.type
_entity.pdbx_description
1 polymer ?
#
loop_
_entity_poly.entity_id
_entity_poly.type
_entity_poly.pdbx_seq_one_letter_code
_entity_poly.pdbx_strand_id
1 'polypeptide(L)'
;MQLPRGGRGKAATHVYGSHPNILSLVPREPRPVRQHQRQLNRRERMALILERDGYECIWCRTPIEVGLNRATTEHVVPRIKGGPSWIENEVAACRHCNGQRGHHSPSAWLDECERLGLQPNREAIRRTLLALQQAIVKRGGQRRARPYVESQLRRV
;
A
#
# COMPACT_ATOMS: atom_id res chain seq x y z
N MET A 1 -13.64 94.96 -29.31
CA MET A 1 -12.45 95.48 -28.61
C MET A 1 -11.72 94.31 -27.96
N GLN A 2 -10.42 94.23 -28.19
CA GLN A 2 -9.37 93.54 -27.41
C GLN A 2 -9.45 92.00 -27.21
N LEU A 3 -8.56 91.31 -27.93
CA LEU A 3 -7.78 90.15 -27.45
C LEU A 3 -6.71 90.65 -26.42
N PRO A 4 -5.78 89.81 -25.93
CA PRO A 4 -5.88 88.54 -25.17
C PRO A 4 -4.94 88.57 -23.93
N ARG A 5 -4.96 87.58 -23.01
CA ARG A 5 -3.76 87.06 -22.26
C ARG A 5 -4.14 85.65 -21.77
N GLY A 6 -3.54 84.57 -22.27
CA GLY A 6 -2.22 84.05 -21.87
C GLY A 6 -2.43 83.05 -20.72
N GLY A 7 -1.98 81.80 -20.71
CA GLY A 7 -1.01 81.05 -21.47
C GLY A 7 -0.53 79.88 -20.58
N ARG A 8 0.24 78.96 -21.17
CA ARG A 8 0.88 77.75 -20.57
C ARG A 8 -0.07 76.54 -20.44
N GLY A 9 0.15 75.39 -21.04
CA GLY A 9 1.31 74.85 -21.76
C GLY A 9 1.71 73.50 -21.16
N LYS A 10 1.79 72.48 -22.03
CA LYS A 10 2.60 71.23 -21.92
C LYS A 10 2.13 70.22 -20.84
N ALA A 11 2.25 68.92 -20.98
CA ALA A 11 2.71 68.01 -22.02
C ALA A 11 2.21 66.61 -21.65
N ALA A 12 2.06 65.75 -22.66
CA ALA A 12 2.03 64.31 -22.45
C ALA A 12 3.43 63.82 -22.08
N THR A 13 3.57 63.08 -20.97
CA THR A 13 4.74 62.25 -20.61
C THR A 13 4.24 61.14 -19.70
N HIS A 14 4.05 59.92 -20.21
CA HIS A 14 5.00 58.81 -20.15
C HIS A 14 5.39 58.35 -18.72
N VAL A 15 4.74 57.24 -18.33
CA VAL A 15 5.19 56.03 -17.63
C VAL A 15 6.29 56.08 -16.53
N TYR A 16 6.04 55.25 -15.51
CA TYR A 16 6.91 54.60 -14.51
C TYR A 16 7.00 55.24 -13.12
N GLY A 17 6.14 54.75 -12.22
CA GLY A 17 6.34 54.75 -10.78
C GLY A 17 6.52 53.31 -10.30
N SER A 18 7.77 52.95 -10.03
CA SER A 18 8.30 51.63 -9.68
C SER A 18 7.80 51.10 -8.33
N HIS A 19 7.05 50.00 -8.33
CA HIS A 19 6.95 49.14 -7.15
C HIS A 19 8.22 48.28 -7.06
N PRO A 20 8.95 48.27 -5.94
CA PRO A 20 10.04 47.33 -5.75
C PRO A 20 9.43 45.93 -5.56
N ASN A 21 9.39 45.17 -6.65
CA ASN A 21 9.05 43.76 -6.61
C ASN A 21 10.27 43.01 -6.06
N ILE A 22 10.36 42.90 -4.73
CA ILE A 22 11.26 41.96 -4.08
C ILE A 22 10.73 40.56 -4.45
N LEU A 23 11.24 40.04 -5.56
CA LEU A 23 11.21 38.63 -5.89
C LEU A 23 12.00 37.91 -4.80
N SER A 24 11.30 37.49 -3.75
CA SER A 24 11.81 36.53 -2.79
C SER A 24 12.18 35.28 -3.59
N LEU A 25 13.47 35.09 -3.81
CA LEU A 25 14.04 33.84 -4.31
C LEU A 25 13.89 32.81 -3.20
N VAL A 26 12.66 32.34 -2.97
CA VAL A 26 12.44 31.16 -2.13
C VAL A 26 13.16 30.02 -2.85
N PRO A 27 14.22 29.43 -2.27
CA PRO A 27 14.88 28.28 -2.88
C PRO A 27 13.81 27.21 -3.07
N ARG A 28 13.60 26.77 -4.32
CA ARG A 28 12.71 25.64 -4.58
C ARG A 28 13.30 24.44 -3.87
N GLU A 29 12.60 23.95 -2.84
CA GLU A 29 12.99 22.72 -2.18
C GLU A 29 13.17 21.62 -3.24
N PRO A 30 14.31 20.91 -3.24
CA PRO A 30 14.52 19.83 -4.18
C PRO A 30 13.40 18.82 -4.00
N ARG A 31 12.70 18.49 -5.09
CA ARG A 31 11.69 17.42 -5.05
C ARG A 31 12.38 16.17 -4.51
N PRO A 32 11.81 15.48 -3.50
CA PRO A 32 12.42 14.29 -2.95
C PRO A 32 12.66 13.30 -4.09
N VAL A 33 13.93 12.98 -4.30
CA VAL A 33 14.34 11.99 -5.30
C VAL A 33 13.64 10.70 -4.91
N ARG A 34 12.76 10.18 -5.77
CA ARG A 34 12.12 8.88 -5.53
C ARG A 34 13.25 7.85 -5.52
N GLN A 35 13.71 7.47 -4.34
CA GLN A 35 14.60 6.34 -4.19
C GLN A 35 13.87 5.14 -4.78
N HIS A 36 14.35 4.65 -5.92
CA HIS A 36 13.85 3.42 -6.52
C HIS A 36 14.26 2.27 -5.59
N GLN A 37 13.46 2.04 -4.54
CA GLN A 37 13.62 0.88 -3.68
C GLN A 37 13.55 -0.36 -4.57
N ARG A 38 14.65 -1.12 -4.58
CA ARG A 38 14.76 -2.37 -5.34
C ARG A 38 13.57 -3.25 -5.00
N GLN A 39 12.83 -3.70 -6.01
CA GLN A 39 11.74 -4.64 -5.80
C GLN A 39 12.31 -5.98 -5.33
N LEU A 40 11.79 -6.49 -4.22
CA LEU A 40 12.19 -7.79 -3.69
C LEU A 40 11.72 -8.91 -4.61
N ASN A 41 12.60 -9.88 -4.87
CA ASN A 41 12.22 -11.08 -5.60
C ASN A 41 11.37 -12.01 -4.72
N ARG A 42 10.76 -13.04 -5.34
CA ARG A 42 9.88 -13.98 -4.63
C ARG A 42 10.55 -14.69 -3.46
N ARG A 43 11.83 -15.06 -3.60
CA ARG A 43 12.59 -15.78 -2.56
C ARG A 43 12.88 -14.87 -1.37
N GLU A 44 13.29 -13.63 -1.63
CA GLU A 44 13.52 -12.61 -0.60
C GLU A 44 12.23 -12.29 0.15
N ARG A 45 11.10 -12.15 -0.55
CA ARG A 45 9.79 -11.96 0.08
C ARG A 45 9.40 -13.15 0.96
N MET A 46 9.61 -14.38 0.47
CA MET A 46 9.31 -15.58 1.24
C MET A 46 10.16 -15.66 2.51
N ALA A 47 11.45 -15.34 2.44
CA ALA A 47 12.31 -15.29 3.63
C ALA A 47 11.77 -14.30 4.68
N LEU A 48 11.38 -13.10 4.26
CA LEU A 48 10.76 -12.12 5.18
C LEU A 48 9.43 -12.60 5.77
N ILE A 49 8.62 -13.33 5.00
CA ILE A 49 7.35 -13.90 5.48
C ILE A 49 7.61 -14.98 6.54
N LEU A 50 8.57 -15.87 6.31
CA LEU A 50 8.93 -16.93 7.26
C LEU A 50 9.50 -16.35 8.56
N GLU A 51 10.34 -15.32 8.47
CA GLU A 51 10.82 -14.61 9.67
C GLU A 51 9.70 -13.90 10.44
N ARG A 52 8.70 -13.35 9.72
CA ARG A 52 7.57 -12.65 10.34
C ARG A 52 6.57 -13.59 11.03
N ASP A 53 6.25 -14.71 10.37
CA ASP A 53 5.11 -15.56 10.74
C ASP A 53 5.51 -16.94 11.27
N GLY A 54 6.79 -17.28 11.20
CA GLY A 54 7.34 -18.58 11.57
C GLY A 54 7.57 -19.50 10.36
N TYR A 55 8.30 -20.58 10.62
CA TYR A 55 8.76 -21.56 9.63
C TYR A 55 7.77 -22.72 9.44
N GLU A 56 6.48 -22.42 9.42
CA GLU A 56 5.40 -23.41 9.39
C GLU A 56 4.31 -22.98 8.42
N CYS A 57 3.61 -23.96 7.84
CA CYS A 57 2.43 -23.70 7.04
C CYS A 57 1.37 -22.96 7.87
N ILE A 58 0.88 -21.84 7.35
CA ILE A 58 -0.14 -21.03 8.02
C ILE A 58 -1.44 -21.82 8.33
N TRP A 59 -1.74 -22.87 7.55
CA TRP A 59 -2.99 -23.63 7.66
C TRP A 59 -2.85 -24.94 8.46
N CYS A 60 -1.85 -25.77 8.18
CA CYS A 60 -1.69 -27.08 8.82
C CYS A 60 -0.55 -27.15 9.83
N ARG A 61 0.20 -26.04 10.03
CA ARG A 61 1.35 -25.93 10.94
C ARG A 61 2.54 -26.85 10.64
N THR A 62 2.49 -27.65 9.57
CA THR A 62 3.64 -28.46 9.14
C THR A 62 4.84 -27.54 8.85
N PRO A 63 6.05 -27.88 9.34
CA PRO A 63 7.26 -27.12 9.04
C PRO A 63 7.50 -26.96 7.54
N ILE A 64 7.88 -25.76 7.13
CA ILE A 64 8.20 -25.42 5.74
C ILE A 64 9.47 -24.61 5.67
N GLU A 65 10.19 -24.78 4.57
CA GLU A 65 11.43 -24.08 4.31
C GLU A 65 11.40 -23.47 2.91
N VAL A 66 12.38 -22.59 2.64
CA VAL A 66 12.60 -22.07 1.29
C VAL A 66 13.14 -23.18 0.34
N GLY A 67 13.61 -24.32 0.89
CA GLY A 67 14.30 -25.42 0.22
C GLY A 67 13.42 -26.62 -0.17
N LEU A 68 13.68 -27.79 0.44
CA LEU A 68 13.13 -29.10 0.02
C LEU A 68 11.61 -29.21 0.26
N ASN A 69 11.13 -28.74 1.41
CA ASN A 69 9.69 -28.59 1.71
C ASN A 69 9.21 -27.20 1.28
N ARG A 70 8.96 -27.02 -0.02
CA ARG A 70 8.74 -25.69 -0.61
C ARG A 70 7.52 -24.97 -0.03
N ALA A 71 7.80 -23.96 0.79
CA ALA A 71 6.86 -22.89 1.08
C ALA A 71 6.34 -22.26 -0.23
N THR A 72 5.03 -22.06 -0.30
CA THR A 72 4.36 -21.33 -1.37
C THR A 72 3.79 -20.03 -0.82
N THR A 73 3.73 -19.01 -1.68
CA THR A 73 3.19 -17.71 -1.32
C THR A 73 1.68 -17.78 -1.44
N GLU A 74 0.98 -17.61 -0.32
CA GLU A 74 -0.47 -17.58 -0.22
C GLU A 74 -0.95 -16.15 -0.01
N HIS A 75 -1.99 -15.74 -0.71
CA HIS A 75 -2.60 -14.41 -0.55
C HIS A 75 -3.79 -14.49 0.40
N VAL A 76 -3.68 -14.02 1.65
CA VAL A 76 -4.74 -14.14 2.67
C VAL A 76 -6.08 -13.64 2.13
N VAL A 77 -6.10 -12.45 1.52
CA VAL A 77 -7.18 -12.00 0.63
C VAL A 77 -6.88 -12.47 -0.79
N PRO A 78 -7.69 -13.36 -1.38
CA PRO A 78 -7.49 -13.83 -2.74
C PRO A 78 -7.47 -12.69 -3.77
N ARG A 79 -6.58 -12.80 -4.77
CA ARG A 79 -6.45 -11.80 -5.85
C ARG A 79 -7.76 -11.58 -6.61
N ILE A 80 -8.54 -12.63 -6.86
CA ILE A 80 -9.85 -12.55 -7.53
C ILE A 80 -10.86 -11.71 -6.72
N LYS A 81 -10.68 -11.62 -5.39
CA LYS A 81 -11.48 -10.79 -4.48
C LYS A 81 -10.89 -9.39 -4.30
N GLY A 82 -9.89 -9.02 -5.09
CA GLY A 82 -9.24 -7.70 -5.07
C GLY A 82 -8.01 -7.61 -4.16
N GLY A 83 -7.54 -8.72 -3.58
CA GLY A 83 -6.34 -8.71 -2.74
C GLY A 83 -5.07 -8.34 -3.52
N PRO A 84 -4.25 -7.38 -3.04
CA PRO A 84 -3.02 -7.01 -3.73
C PRO A 84 -1.88 -8.01 -3.49
N SER A 85 -0.91 -8.06 -4.41
CA SER A 85 0.36 -8.80 -4.24
C SER A 85 1.35 -8.02 -3.36
N TRP A 86 0.88 -7.58 -2.20
CA TRP A 86 1.66 -6.87 -1.20
C TRP A 86 2.12 -7.85 -0.12
N ILE A 87 3.30 -7.63 0.47
CA ILE A 87 3.83 -8.53 1.49
C ILE A 87 2.91 -8.58 2.73
N GLU A 88 2.18 -7.50 2.98
CA GLU A 88 1.15 -7.43 4.02
C GLU A 88 -0.09 -8.31 3.74
N ASN A 89 -0.25 -8.83 2.51
CA ASN A 89 -1.29 -9.79 2.15
C ASN A 89 -0.75 -11.21 1.92
N GLU A 90 0.56 -11.44 2.09
CA GLU A 90 1.21 -12.70 1.75
C GLU A 90 1.67 -13.44 2.99
N VAL A 91 1.40 -14.75 3.03
CA VAL A 91 1.82 -15.69 4.08
C VAL A 91 2.44 -16.95 3.45
N ALA A 92 3.09 -17.77 4.27
CA ALA A 92 3.69 -19.01 3.82
C ALA A 92 2.72 -20.19 4.02
N ALA A 93 2.49 -20.97 2.97
CA ALA A 93 1.65 -22.17 3.01
C ALA A 93 2.35 -23.33 2.29
N CYS A 94 2.12 -24.57 2.73
CA CYS A 94 2.55 -25.73 1.97
C CYS A 94 1.74 -25.85 0.65
N ARG A 95 2.32 -26.51 -0.35
CA ARG A 95 1.68 -26.67 -1.68
C ARG A 95 0.29 -27.31 -1.59
N HIS A 96 0.11 -28.27 -0.67
CA HIS A 96 -1.14 -28.99 -0.50
C HIS A 96 -2.26 -28.07 0.01
N CYS A 97 -2.05 -27.40 1.15
CA CYS A 97 -3.05 -26.47 1.71
C CYS A 97 -3.34 -25.30 0.77
N ASN A 98 -2.30 -24.70 0.17
CA ASN A 98 -2.47 -23.60 -0.79
C ASN A 98 -3.29 -24.04 -2.03
N GLY A 99 -3.13 -25.28 -2.47
CA GLY A 99 -3.94 -25.86 -3.55
C GLY A 99 -5.40 -26.08 -3.16
N GLN A 100 -5.65 -26.64 -1.96
CA GLN A 100 -7.01 -26.89 -1.49
C GLN A 100 -7.80 -25.62 -1.20
N ARG A 101 -7.15 -24.58 -0.66
CA ARG A 101 -7.84 -23.34 -0.27
C ARG A 101 -8.51 -22.63 -1.44
N GLY A 102 -7.93 -22.70 -2.64
CA GLY A 102 -8.49 -22.09 -3.84
C GLY A 102 -8.83 -20.60 -3.67
N HIS A 103 -10.12 -20.25 -3.74
CA HIS A 103 -10.62 -18.87 -3.59
C HIS A 103 -11.46 -18.66 -2.34
N HIS A 104 -11.44 -19.61 -1.39
CA HIS A 104 -12.17 -19.51 -0.14
C HIS A 104 -11.73 -18.25 0.64
N SER A 105 -12.67 -17.69 1.40
CA SER A 105 -12.33 -16.57 2.28
C SER A 105 -11.46 -17.05 3.44
N PRO A 106 -10.54 -16.22 3.97
CA PRO A 106 -9.71 -16.64 5.10
C PRO A 106 -10.54 -17.12 6.30
N SER A 107 -11.64 -16.45 6.68
CA SER A 107 -12.55 -16.93 7.74
C SER A 107 -13.09 -18.33 7.46
N ALA A 108 -13.83 -18.51 6.36
CA ALA A 108 -14.38 -19.82 6.00
C ALA A 108 -13.31 -20.94 5.88
N TRP A 109 -12.08 -20.60 5.47
CA TRP A 109 -11.01 -21.61 5.39
C TRP A 109 -10.38 -21.93 6.75
N LEU A 110 -10.33 -20.98 7.68
CA LEU A 110 -9.98 -21.26 9.06
C LEU A 110 -10.98 -22.25 9.67
N ASP A 111 -12.27 -21.98 9.50
CA ASP A 111 -13.35 -22.84 10.03
C ASP A 111 -13.28 -24.25 9.40
N GLU A 112 -12.99 -24.34 8.11
CA GLU A 112 -12.78 -25.63 7.43
C GLU A 112 -11.54 -26.37 7.95
N CYS A 113 -10.41 -25.68 8.17
CA CYS A 113 -9.22 -26.29 8.76
C CYS A 113 -9.53 -26.86 10.16
N GLU A 114 -10.23 -26.10 11.00
CA GLU A 114 -10.63 -26.53 12.34
C GLU A 114 -11.60 -27.71 12.29
N ARG A 115 -12.55 -27.71 11.35
CA ARG A 115 -13.46 -28.85 11.09
C ARG A 115 -12.71 -30.12 10.68
N LEU A 116 -11.59 -29.98 9.97
CA LEU A 116 -10.70 -31.08 9.59
C LEU A 116 -9.73 -31.49 10.72
N GLY A 117 -9.84 -30.90 11.92
CA GLY A 117 -8.97 -31.20 13.06
C GLY A 117 -7.57 -30.56 12.97
N LEU A 118 -7.37 -29.62 12.04
CA LEU A 118 -6.14 -28.84 11.96
C LEU A 118 -6.18 -27.67 12.94
N GLN A 119 -5.00 -27.14 13.28
CA GLN A 119 -4.85 -25.97 14.14
C GLN A 119 -4.22 -24.82 13.35
N PRO A 120 -4.95 -24.16 12.44
CA PRO A 120 -4.39 -23.10 11.63
C PRO A 120 -3.90 -21.93 12.51
N ASN A 121 -2.89 -21.21 12.04
CA ASN A 121 -2.36 -20.05 12.76
C ASN A 121 -3.29 -18.84 12.56
N ARG A 122 -4.43 -18.87 13.26
CA ARG A 122 -5.49 -17.85 13.24
C ARG A 122 -4.97 -16.47 13.60
N GLU A 123 -4.07 -16.39 14.59
CA GLU A 123 -3.48 -15.11 15.02
C GLU A 123 -2.64 -14.47 13.92
N ALA A 124 -1.79 -15.25 13.24
CA ALA A 124 -1.03 -14.73 12.10
C ALA A 124 -1.95 -14.25 10.96
N ILE A 125 -3.05 -14.98 10.66
CA ILE A 125 -4.05 -14.53 9.67
C ILE A 125 -4.68 -13.19 10.07
N ARG A 126 -5.07 -13.04 11.34
CA ARG A 126 -5.65 -11.79 11.86
C ARG A 126 -4.65 -10.63 11.77
N ARG A 127 -3.40 -10.86 12.17
CA ARG A 127 -2.30 -9.88 12.05
C ARG A 127 -2.05 -9.48 10.60
N THR A 128 -2.05 -10.41 9.66
CA THR A 128 -1.90 -10.13 8.22
C THR A 128 -3.06 -9.25 7.72
N LEU A 129 -4.31 -9.55 8.10
CA LEU A 129 -5.47 -8.73 7.71
C LEU A 129 -5.39 -7.30 8.28
N LEU A 130 -4.95 -7.13 9.53
CA LEU A 130 -4.73 -5.81 10.14
C LEU A 130 -3.62 -5.04 9.43
N ALA A 131 -2.48 -5.69 9.16
CA ALA A 131 -1.37 -5.08 8.42
C ALA A 131 -1.80 -4.65 7.02
N LEU A 132 -2.58 -5.48 6.33
CA LEU A 132 -3.14 -5.16 5.02
C LEU A 132 -4.10 -3.96 5.09
N GLN A 133 -4.99 -3.93 6.08
CA GLN A 133 -5.90 -2.80 6.29
C GLN A 133 -5.12 -1.48 6.45
N GLN A 134 -4.11 -1.46 7.31
CA GLN A 134 -3.26 -0.30 7.52
C GLN A 134 -2.51 0.12 6.25
N ALA A 135 -1.97 -0.86 5.50
CA ALA A 135 -1.30 -0.61 4.24
C ALA A 135 -2.25 -0.01 3.19
N ILE A 136 -3.51 -0.45 3.14
CA ILE A 136 -4.54 0.11 2.25
C ILE A 136 -4.86 1.55 2.62
N VAL A 137 -4.99 1.86 3.92
CA VAL A 137 -5.20 3.24 4.39
C VAL A 137 -4.03 4.14 3.99
N LYS A 138 -2.78 3.67 4.19
CA LYS A 138 -1.57 4.45 3.91
C LYS A 138 -1.31 4.64 2.42
N ARG A 139 -1.45 3.59 1.60
CA ARG A 139 -1.08 3.58 0.18
C ARG A 139 -2.25 3.97 -0.74
N GLY A 140 -3.49 3.77 -0.31
CA GLY A 140 -4.68 3.97 -1.14
C GLY A 140 -4.82 2.94 -2.28
N GLY A 141 -5.74 3.21 -3.21
CA GLY A 141 -5.88 2.46 -4.47
C GLY A 141 -6.62 1.11 -4.39
N GLN A 142 -6.72 0.48 -3.22
CA GLN A 142 -7.33 -0.86 -3.07
C GLN A 142 -8.83 -0.83 -2.73
N ARG A 143 -9.63 -0.12 -3.54
CA ARG A 143 -11.07 0.11 -3.27
C ARG A 143 -11.88 -1.19 -3.13
N ARG A 144 -11.55 -2.23 -3.92
CA ARG A 144 -12.22 -3.55 -3.87
C ARG A 144 -11.80 -4.37 -2.66
N ALA A 145 -10.53 -4.31 -2.27
CA ALA A 145 -9.99 -5.10 -1.16
C ALA A 145 -10.48 -4.58 0.20
N ARG A 146 -10.59 -3.25 0.36
CA ARG A 146 -10.91 -2.60 1.63
C ARG A 146 -12.18 -3.16 2.33
N PRO A 147 -13.38 -3.14 1.72
CA PRO A 147 -14.58 -3.65 2.39
C PRO A 147 -14.49 -5.16 2.67
N TYR A 148 -13.77 -5.90 1.82
CA TYR A 148 -13.54 -7.32 2.03
C TYR A 148 -12.67 -7.59 3.27
N VAL A 149 -11.55 -6.88 3.41
CA VAL A 149 -10.66 -6.97 4.58
C VAL A 149 -11.42 -6.64 5.87
N GLU A 150 -12.18 -5.54 5.87
CA GLU A 150 -13.00 -5.13 7.02
C GLU A 150 -14.03 -6.20 7.40
N SER A 151 -14.67 -6.84 6.41
CA SER A 151 -15.60 -7.96 6.66
C SER A 151 -14.90 -9.20 7.21
N GLN A 152 -13.68 -9.50 6.76
CA GLN A 152 -12.95 -10.67 7.24
C GLN A 152 -12.44 -10.46 8.68
N LEU A 153 -11.95 -9.27 9.01
CA LEU A 153 -11.50 -8.93 10.37
C LEU A 153 -12.58 -9.12 11.45
N ARG A 154 -13.86 -8.97 11.10
CA ARG A 154 -14.98 -9.22 12.02
C ARG A 154 -15.27 -10.71 12.26
N ARG A 155 -14.71 -11.61 11.45
CA ARG A 155 -15.01 -13.04 11.42
C ARG A 155 -13.83 -13.94 11.78
N VAL A 156 -12.62 -13.38 11.91
CA VAL A 156 -11.39 -14.13 12.23
C VAL A 156 -10.99 -14.02 13.68
#